data_AF-A0A521RHT5-F1
#
_entry.id   AF-A0A521RHT5-F1
#
_cell.length_a   1.000
_cell.length_b   1.000
_cell.length_c   1.000
_cell.angle_alpha   90.00
_cell.angle_beta   90.00
_cell.angle_gamma   90.00
#
_symmetry.space_group_name_H-M   'P 1'
#
loop_
_entity.id
_entity.type
_entity.pdbx_description
1 polymer ?
#
loop_
_entity_poly.entity_id
_entity_poly.type
_entity_poly.pdbx_seq_one_letter_code
_entity_poly.pdbx_strand_id
1 'polypeptide(L)' 'MFEFELRHVGKLNTRILYFFMKGKRIILVHAIRNKAQKIPKHDRELAQNRMQDWLMRVA' A
#
# COMPACT_ATOMS: atom_id res chain seq x y z
N MET A 1 -0.57 4.98 11.45
CA MET A 1 -0.82 3.54 11.60
C MET A 1 -2.12 3.18 10.89
N PHE A 2 -2.16 3.22 9.54
CA PHE A 2 -3.30 2.72 8.74
C PHE A 2 -2.79 2.37 7.35
N GLU A 3 -2.41 1.11 7.13
CA GLU A 3 -2.12 0.58 5.80
C GLU A 3 -2.65 -0.85 5.75
N PHE A 4 -3.48 -1.14 4.75
CA PHE A 4 -3.98 -2.47 4.47
C PHE A 4 -3.12 -3.13 3.41
N GLU A 5 -3.10 -4.46 3.40
CA GLU A 5 -2.30 -5.25 2.47
C GLU A 5 -3.19 -6.21 1.66
N LEU A 6 -3.23 -6.04 0.34
CA LEU A 6 -3.83 -7.01 -0.58
C LEU A 6 -2.75 -7.97 -1.03
N ARG A 7 -2.98 -9.28 -0.83
CA ARG A 7 -2.08 -10.35 -1.26
C ARG A 7 -2.67 -11.07 -2.47
N HIS A 8 -2.08 -10.84 -3.64
CA HIS A 8 -2.33 -11.66 -4.80
C HIS A 8 -1.38 -12.87 -4.79
N VAL A 9 -1.95 -14.05 -4.60
CA VAL A 9 -1.22 -15.33 -4.63
C VAL A 9 -1.24 -15.89 -6.04
N GLY A 10 -0.07 -16.10 -6.63
CA GLY A 10 0.06 -16.55 -8.01
C GLY A 10 1.52 -16.60 -8.47
N LYS A 11 1.76 -16.65 -9.78
CA LYS A 11 3.12 -16.77 -10.34
C LYS A 11 4.07 -15.67 -9.85
N LEU A 12 3.56 -14.45 -9.64
CA LEU A 12 4.34 -13.26 -9.28
C LEU A 12 4.08 -12.73 -7.86
N ASN A 13 3.44 -13.51 -6.97
CA ASN A 13 3.10 -13.16 -5.57
C ASN A 13 3.26 -11.67 -5.24
N THR A 14 2.19 -10.90 -5.46
CA THR A 14 2.23 -9.44 -5.38
C THR A 14 1.50 -8.98 -4.13
N ARG A 15 2.13 -8.05 -3.41
CA ARG A 15 1.59 -7.46 -2.17
C ARG A 15 1.35 -5.98 -2.43
N ILE A 16 0.12 -5.52 -2.28
CA ILE A 16 -0.26 -4.14 -2.58
C ILE A 16 -0.67 -3.47 -1.27
N LEU A 17 -0.03 -2.36 -0.95
CA LEU A 17 -0.38 -1.50 0.18
C LEU A 17 -1.39 -0.46 -0.27
N TYR A 18 -2.46 -0.33 0.51
CA TYR A 18 -3.57 0.54 0.19
C TYR A 18 -4.25 1.12 1.45
N PHE A 19 -5.06 2.16 1.26
CA PHE A 19 -5.91 2.72 2.30
C PHE A 19 -7.29 3.07 1.76
N PHE A 20 -8.25 3.26 2.67
CA PHE A 20 -9.62 3.65 2.34
C PHE A 20 -9.78 5.17 2.44
N MET A 21 -10.52 5.74 1.50
CA MET A 21 -10.95 7.13 1.54
C MET A 21 -12.47 7.23 1.52
N LYS A 22 -13.00 8.34 2.04
CA LYS A 22 -14.44 8.66 1.98
C LYS A 22 -14.99 8.48 0.57
N GLY A 23 -16.24 8.01 0.49
CA GLY A 23 -16.91 7.71 -0.77
C GLY A 23 -16.55 6.34 -1.38
N LYS A 24 -16.24 5.35 -0.54
CA LYS A 24 -15.95 3.96 -0.96
C LYS A 24 -14.74 3.85 -1.91
N ARG A 25 -13.75 4.72 -1.76
CA ARG A 25 -12.53 4.70 -2.59
C ARG A 25 -11.45 3.87 -1.91
N ILE A 26 -10.81 3.01 -2.69
CA ILE A 26 -9.61 2.26 -2.30
C ILE A 26 -8.44 2.85 -3.07
N ILE A 27 -7.44 3.37 -2.37
CA ILE A 27 -6.28 4.02 -2.96
C ILE A 27 -5.05 3.12 -2.78
N LEU A 28 -4.52 2.62 -3.90
CA LEU A 28 -3.30 1.79 -3.93
C LEU A 28 -2.08 2.70 -3.98
N VAL A 29 -1.14 2.55 -3.05
CA VAL A 29 0.02 3.46 -2.93
C VAL A 29 1.36 2.80 -3.22
N HIS A 30 1.47 1.49 -3.03
CA HIS A 30 2.73 0.79 -3.19
C HIS A 30 2.50 -0.69 -3.50
N ALA A 31 3.31 -1.25 -4.39
CA ALA A 31 3.21 -2.65 -4.79
C ALA A 31 4.59 -3.30 -4.74
N ILE A 32 4.64 -4.47 -4.13
CA ILE A 32 5.88 -5.21 -3.86
C ILE A 32 5.74 -6.58 -4.52
N ARG A 33 6.76 -6.98 -5.27
CA ARG A 33 6.93 -8.36 -5.72
C ARG A 33 7.92 -9.04 -4.78
N ASN A 34 7.40 -9.64 -3.71
CA ASN A 34 8.23 -10.33 -2.72
C ASN A 34 7.43 -11.45 -2.04
N LYS A 35 8.09 -12.60 -1.87
CA LYS A 35 7.55 -13.76 -1.14
C LYS A 35 7.87 -13.74 0.36
N ALA A 36 8.65 -12.77 0.84
CA ALA A 36 8.96 -12.61 2.24
C ALA A 36 7.69 -12.38 3.08
N GLN A 37 7.66 -12.95 4.29
CA GLN A 37 6.51 -12.85 5.19
C GLN A 37 6.26 -11.40 5.64
N LYS A 38 7.34 -10.68 5.99
CA LYS A 38 7.30 -9.29 6.46
C LYS A 38 7.49 -8.32 5.29
N ILE A 39 6.89 -7.13 5.41
CA ILE A 39 7.15 -6.02 4.48
C ILE A 39 8.44 -5.34 4.95
N PRO A 40 9.42 -5.09 4.07
CA PRO A 40 10.59 -4.30 4.40
C PRO A 40 10.22 -2.92 4.96
N LYS A 41 11.04 -2.40 5.87
CA LYS A 41 10.79 -1.10 6.52
C LYS A 41 10.69 0.03 5.49
N HIS A 42 11.59 0.06 4.51
CA HIS A 42 11.63 1.09 3.47
C HIS A 42 10.36 1.10 2.60
N ASP A 43 9.79 -0.07 2.26
CA ASP A 43 8.55 -0.15 1.49
C ASP A 43 7.36 0.39 2.27
N ARG A 44 7.31 0.15 3.59
CA ARG A 44 6.28 0.73 4.47
C ARG A 44 6.41 2.24 4.55
N GLU A 45 7.62 2.75 4.79
CA GLU A 45 7.86 4.20 4.85
C GLU A 45 7.50 4.89 3.53
N LEU A 46 7.84 4.27 2.41
CA LEU A 46 7.50 4.78 1.08
C LEU A 46 5.98 4.79 0.85
N ALA A 47 5.26 3.75 1.26
CA ALA A 47 3.81 3.69 1.17
C ALA A 47 3.14 4.78 2.02
N GLN A 48 3.65 5.01 3.25
CA GLN A 48 3.16 6.05 4.14
C GLN A 48 3.37 7.44 3.54
N ASN A 49 4.57 7.70 3.01
CA ASN A 49 4.88 8.98 2.37
C ASN A 49 3.96 9.25 1.17
N ARG A 50 3.69 8.23 0.35
CA ARG A 50 2.75 8.33 -0.79
C ARG A 50 1.31 8.54 -0.36
N MET A 51 0.87 7.91 0.73
CA MET A 51 -0.44 8.15 1.32
C MET A 51 -0.56 9.61 1.77
N GLN A 52 0.44 10.14 2.47
CA GLN A 52 0.43 11.54 2.92
C GLN A 52 0.45 12.51 1.74
N ASP A 53 1.29 12.29 0.74
CA ASP A 53 1.30 13.10 -0.49
C ASP A 53 -0.06 13.11 -1.19
N TRP A 54 -0.71 11.94 -1.30
CA TRP A 54 -2.05 11.85 -1.87
C TRP A 54 -3.07 12.66 -1.06
N LEU A 55 -3.09 12.49 0.27
CA LEU A 55 -3.99 13.22 1.16
C LEU A 55 -3.79 14.74 1.07
N MET A 56 -2.55 15.22 0.95
CA MET A 56 -2.26 16.66 0.78
C MET A 56 -2.75 17.23 -0.55
N ARG A 57 -2.85 16.41 -1.61
CA ARG A 57 -3.30 16.85 -2.95
C ARG A 57 -4.81 16.82 -3.11
N VAL A 58 -5.52 16.04 -2.30
CA VAL A 58 -6.97 15.83 -2.41
C VAL A 58 -7.78 16.37 -1.23
N ALA A 59 -7.11 16.95 -0.23
CA ALA A 59 -7.73 17.71 0.85
C ALA A 59 -8.18 19.08 0.30
#